data_AF-A0AAD4F0V1-F1
#
_entry.id   AF-A0AAD4F0V1-F1
#
_cell.length_a   1.000
_cell.length_b   1.000
_cell.length_c   1.000
_cell.angle_alpha   90.00
_cell.angle_beta   90.00
_cell.angle_gamma   90.00
#
_symmetry.space_group_name_H-M   'P 1'
#
loop_
_entity.id
_entity.type
_entity.pdbx_description
1 polymer ?
#
loop_
_entity_poly.entity_id
_entity_poly.type
_entity_poly.pdbx_seq_one_letter_code
_entity_poly.pdbx_strand_id
1 'polypeptide(L)'
;MKFVKLNTTLITAALHDHETTGTPVPFNSSFHPASDAPDLRRPIDTPYSFKRWLPLILSTRHTHHEHDSDEQIQCPALQTVRLTLAQTRLLHAATDASLLTRQLNRLYRDDIADEIAPLLQKSLVFPARGLFLRLDACSPKDGAGALALRSVDDVVRKVVTSVRARNALFHFLQGHDQAQSSRVGDKEGQGQGEGMELFFLPFDERMAGDREYRVFCRPGDGRVTGVSQYRWYRT
;
A
#
# COMPACT_ATOMS: atom_id res chain seq x y z
N MET A 1 -5.93 -5.53 32.25
CA MET A 1 -6.27 -4.62 31.14
C MET A 1 -5.01 -3.83 30.80
N LYS A 2 -4.43 -3.98 29.61
CA LYS A 2 -3.27 -3.16 29.19
C LYS A 2 -3.80 -1.95 28.43
N PHE A 3 -3.61 -0.77 28.99
CA PHE A 3 -3.94 0.48 28.31
C PHE A 3 -2.79 0.82 27.35
N VAL A 4 -3.10 1.00 26.07
CA VAL A 4 -2.14 1.51 25.08
C VAL A 4 -2.38 3.01 24.95
N LYS A 5 -1.38 3.81 25.31
CA LYS A 5 -1.44 5.26 25.13
C LYS A 5 -1.23 5.56 23.65
N LEU A 6 -2.30 5.99 22.96
CA LEU A 6 -2.18 6.53 21.60
C LEU A 6 -1.46 7.87 21.68
N ASN A 7 -0.33 8.00 20.97
CA ASN A 7 0.35 9.30 20.82
C ASN A 7 -0.41 10.13 19.78
N THR A 8 -1.37 10.93 20.25
CA THR A 8 -2.22 11.76 19.38
C THR A 8 -1.44 12.81 18.61
N THR A 9 -0.29 13.27 19.13
CA THR A 9 0.57 14.25 18.45
C THR A 9 1.11 13.72 17.13
N LEU A 10 1.48 12.44 17.08
CA LEU A 10 1.95 11.79 15.85
C LEU A 10 0.84 11.59 14.83
N ILE A 11 -0.39 11.32 15.29
CA ILE A 11 -1.58 11.17 14.42
C ILE A 11 -1.92 12.52 13.79
N THR A 12 -1.95 13.60 14.59
CA THR A 12 -2.22 14.95 14.10
C THR A 12 -1.14 15.42 13.12
N ALA A 13 0.14 15.13 13.38
CA ALA A 13 1.24 15.46 12.46
C ALA A 13 1.10 14.75 11.10
N ALA A 14 0.63 13.50 11.06
CA ALA A 14 0.42 12.78 9.79
C ALA A 14 -0.86 13.20 9.04
N LEU A 15 -1.79 13.89 9.71
CA LEU A 15 -2.97 14.52 9.08
C LEU A 15 -2.64 15.87 8.44
N HIS A 16 -1.41 16.35 8.60
CA HIS A 16 -0.92 17.62 8.09
C HIS A 16 0.06 17.39 6.95
N ASP A 17 -0.24 18.01 5.81
CA ASP A 17 0.54 17.86 4.59
C ASP A 17 2.00 18.33 4.76
N HIS A 18 2.93 17.49 4.31
CA HIS A 18 4.34 17.86 4.15
C HIS A 18 4.78 17.84 2.68
N GLU A 19 3.85 17.67 1.73
CA GLU A 19 4.20 17.79 0.32
C GLU A 19 4.37 19.28 -0.04
N THR A 20 5.63 19.68 -0.17
CA THR A 20 6.16 20.87 -0.85
C THR A 20 6.07 22.27 -0.20
N THR A 21 5.19 22.57 0.76
CA THR A 21 5.02 23.98 1.22
C THR A 21 5.16 24.22 2.72
N GLY A 22 5.40 23.18 3.53
CA GLY A 22 5.51 23.32 4.99
C GLY A 22 4.22 23.78 5.70
N THR A 23 3.11 23.88 4.97
CA THR A 23 1.81 24.31 5.51
C THR A 23 0.90 23.09 5.69
N PRO A 24 0.48 22.79 6.94
CA PRO A 24 -0.48 21.75 7.25
C PRO A 24 -1.81 21.85 6.49
N VAL A 25 -2.04 21.03 5.45
CA VAL A 25 -3.36 20.93 4.81
C VAL A 25 -4.22 19.85 5.51
N PRO A 26 -5.46 20.14 5.93
CA PRO A 26 -6.37 19.14 6.48
C PRO A 26 -6.63 18.01 5.49
N PHE A 27 -6.21 16.79 5.84
CA PHE A 27 -6.44 15.61 5.00
C PHE A 27 -7.79 14.94 5.30
N ASN A 28 -8.63 14.77 4.27
CA ASN A 28 -9.87 14.01 4.36
C ASN A 28 -9.68 12.62 3.74
N SER A 29 -9.85 11.57 4.55
CA SER A 29 -9.76 10.17 4.11
C SER A 29 -11.05 9.64 3.47
N SER A 30 -12.11 10.47 3.41
CA SER A 30 -13.35 10.23 2.66
C SER A 30 -14.18 9.01 3.09
N PHE A 31 -14.09 8.61 4.36
CA PHE A 31 -14.97 7.59 4.96
C PHE A 31 -16.33 8.16 5.41
N HIS A 32 -16.96 8.98 4.56
CA HIS A 32 -18.29 9.51 4.80
C HIS A 32 -19.03 9.74 3.47
N PRO A 33 -20.37 9.63 3.44
CA PRO A 33 -21.18 10.09 2.32
C PRO A 33 -20.92 11.56 2.00
N ALA A 34 -21.13 11.96 0.74
CA ALA A 34 -21.03 13.36 0.33
C ALA A 34 -22.04 14.26 1.07
N SER A 35 -23.20 13.72 1.44
CA SER A 35 -24.23 14.42 2.23
C SER A 35 -23.77 14.80 3.62
N ASP A 36 -22.85 14.03 4.20
CA ASP A 36 -22.48 14.16 5.62
C ASP A 36 -21.38 15.21 5.83
N ALA A 37 -20.76 15.69 4.74
CA ALA A 37 -19.80 16.78 4.77
C ALA A 37 -19.79 17.57 3.44
N PRO A 38 -20.84 18.36 3.15
CA PRO A 38 -20.99 19.08 1.89
C PRO A 38 -19.93 20.18 1.70
N ASP A 39 -19.42 20.73 2.80
CA ASP A 39 -18.42 21.81 2.81
C ASP A 39 -16.98 21.32 2.68
N LEU A 40 -16.76 19.99 2.74
CA LEU A 40 -15.43 19.40 2.56
C LEU A 40 -15.19 19.08 1.09
N ARG A 41 -13.94 19.28 0.65
CA ARG A 41 -13.52 18.98 -0.73
C ARG A 41 -13.95 17.56 -1.09
N ARG A 42 -14.66 17.43 -2.22
CA ARG A 42 -15.22 16.16 -2.69
C ARG A 42 -14.12 15.08 -2.71
N PRO A 43 -14.42 13.86 -2.23
CA PRO A 43 -13.50 12.74 -2.35
C PRO A 43 -12.99 12.66 -3.80
N ILE A 44 -11.68 12.69 -3.97
CA ILE A 44 -11.10 12.11 -5.17
C ILE A 44 -11.11 10.60 -4.90
N ASP A 45 -11.81 9.84 -5.73
CA ASP A 45 -11.82 8.37 -5.67
C ASP A 45 -10.43 7.77 -5.97
N THR A 46 -9.44 8.61 -6.26
CA THR A 46 -8.05 8.17 -6.42
C THR A 46 -7.44 7.84 -5.06
N PRO A 47 -6.82 6.66 -4.91
CA PRO A 47 -6.07 6.33 -3.71
C PRO A 47 -5.06 7.43 -3.38
N TYR A 48 -5.07 7.92 -2.15
CA TYR A 48 -3.99 8.76 -1.66
C TYR A 48 -2.72 7.91 -1.52
N SER A 49 -1.56 8.47 -1.86
CA SER A 49 -0.32 7.70 -1.85
C SER A 49 0.00 7.18 -0.45
N PHE A 50 0.39 5.91 -0.36
CA PHE A 50 0.86 5.31 0.88
C PHE A 50 2.10 6.05 1.43
N LYS A 51 2.86 6.72 0.55
CA LYS A 51 4.04 7.52 0.91
C LYS A 51 3.77 8.53 2.02
N ARG A 52 2.57 9.11 2.05
CA ARG A 52 2.13 10.04 3.10
C ARG A 52 2.34 9.50 4.51
N TRP A 53 2.15 8.20 4.71
CA TRP A 53 2.21 7.56 6.02
C TRP A 53 3.58 6.98 6.35
N LEU A 54 4.50 6.90 5.37
CA LEU A 54 5.82 6.29 5.57
C LEU A 54 6.63 6.96 6.68
N PRO A 55 6.73 8.30 6.82
CA PRO A 55 7.51 8.89 7.92
C PRO A 55 7.00 8.47 9.30
N LEU A 56 5.69 8.41 9.50
CA LEU A 56 5.08 7.95 10.74
C LEU A 56 5.31 6.45 10.97
N ILE A 57 5.12 5.63 9.94
CA ILE A 57 5.31 4.17 10.03
C ILE A 57 6.78 3.83 10.32
N LEU A 58 7.71 4.52 9.66
CA LEU A 58 9.13 4.30 9.86
C LEU A 58 9.56 4.77 11.24
N SER A 59 9.20 5.98 11.68
CA SER A 59 9.58 6.48 13.01
C SER A 59 9.11 5.57 14.15
N THR A 60 7.88 5.04 14.07
CA THR A 60 7.33 4.14 15.10
C THR A 60 7.91 2.72 15.07
N ARG A 61 8.50 2.30 13.94
CA ARG A 61 9.18 1.00 13.83
C ARG A 61 10.59 1.06 14.42
N HIS A 62 11.32 2.16 14.25
CA HIS A 62 12.72 2.27 14.72
C HIS A 62 12.84 2.37 16.25
N THR A 63 11.81 2.85 16.96
CA THR A 63 11.83 3.02 18.43
C THR A 63 11.81 1.72 19.24
N HIS A 64 11.74 0.55 18.59
CA HIS A 64 11.55 -0.73 19.28
C HIS A 64 12.55 -1.82 18.89
N HIS A 65 13.68 -1.47 18.25
CA HIS A 65 14.69 -2.41 17.75
C HIS A 65 16.06 -2.33 18.43
N GLU A 66 16.16 -1.72 19.61
CA GLU A 66 17.45 -1.58 20.35
C GLU A 66 18.09 -2.93 20.79
N HIS A 67 17.51 -4.09 20.48
CA HIS A 67 18.01 -5.41 20.92
C HIS A 67 18.16 -6.50 19.84
N ASP A 68 17.90 -6.21 18.55
CA ASP A 68 18.10 -7.19 17.44
C ASP A 68 19.31 -6.74 16.57
N SER A 69 20.54 -6.89 17.09
CA SER A 69 21.71 -6.18 16.55
C SER A 69 22.37 -6.76 15.30
N ASP A 70 22.15 -8.02 14.92
CA ASP A 70 22.99 -8.64 13.85
C ASP A 70 22.26 -8.95 12.53
N GLU A 71 20.97 -9.33 12.54
CA GLU A 71 20.23 -9.62 11.28
C GLU A 71 19.66 -8.36 10.61
N GLN A 72 19.48 -7.27 11.37
CA GLN A 72 18.77 -6.08 10.90
C GLN A 72 19.64 -5.14 10.07
N ILE A 73 20.96 -5.34 10.09
CA ILE A 73 21.95 -4.46 9.43
C ILE A 73 21.86 -4.51 7.90
N GLN A 74 21.29 -5.58 7.31
CA GLN A 74 21.32 -5.78 5.85
C GLN A 74 20.01 -5.47 5.11
N CYS A 75 18.86 -5.37 5.79
CA CYS A 75 17.57 -5.11 5.13
C CYS A 75 17.18 -3.64 5.23
N PRO A 76 16.95 -2.92 4.12
CA PRO A 76 16.44 -1.56 4.17
C PRO A 76 15.11 -1.49 4.93
N ALA A 77 14.90 -0.42 5.70
CA ALA A 77 13.66 -0.17 6.44
C ALA A 77 12.42 0.00 5.52
N LEU A 78 12.66 0.38 4.27
CA LEU A 78 11.71 0.49 3.18
C LEU A 78 12.39 0.12 1.86
N GLN A 79 11.72 -0.68 1.05
CA GLN A 79 12.12 -0.99 -0.32
C GLN A 79 10.93 -0.66 -1.24
N THR A 80 11.18 0.08 -2.31
CA THR A 80 10.12 0.49 -3.24
C THR A 80 10.43 -0.09 -4.62
N VAL A 81 9.45 -0.76 -5.21
CA VAL A 81 9.51 -1.25 -6.59
C VAL A 81 8.54 -0.42 -7.42
N ARG A 82 9.05 0.29 -8.41
CA ARG A 82 8.24 1.06 -9.34
C ARG A 82 8.04 0.27 -10.62
N LEU A 83 6.79 -0.08 -10.90
CA LEU A 83 6.41 -0.76 -12.12
C LEU A 83 6.36 0.24 -13.29
N THR A 84 6.54 -0.24 -14.51
CA THR A 84 6.11 0.49 -15.69
C THR A 84 4.60 0.37 -15.87
N LEU A 85 4.02 1.22 -16.71
CA LEU A 85 2.60 1.09 -17.06
C LEU A 85 2.29 -0.29 -17.69
N ALA A 86 3.18 -0.82 -18.52
CA ALA A 86 3.04 -2.14 -19.12
C ALA A 86 3.04 -3.26 -18.08
N GLN A 87 4.00 -3.23 -17.14
CA GLN A 87 4.07 -4.17 -16.02
C GLN A 87 2.83 -4.08 -15.11
N THR A 88 2.30 -2.86 -14.91
CA THR A 88 1.06 -2.64 -14.15
C THR A 88 -0.13 -3.29 -14.85
N ARG A 89 -0.26 -3.12 -16.17
CA ARG A 89 -1.31 -3.76 -16.98
C ARG A 89 -1.17 -5.28 -16.99
N LEU A 90 0.05 -5.81 -17.11
CA LEU A 90 0.32 -7.24 -17.03
C LEU A 90 -0.11 -7.83 -15.68
N LEU A 91 0.27 -7.20 -14.56
CA LEU A 91 -0.18 -7.64 -13.24
C LEU A 91 -1.69 -7.58 -13.08
N HIS A 92 -2.35 -6.53 -13.59
CA HIS A 92 -3.80 -6.44 -13.56
C HIS A 92 -4.46 -7.61 -14.33
N ALA A 93 -4.02 -7.88 -15.56
CA ALA A 93 -4.52 -9.01 -16.36
C ALA A 93 -4.27 -10.36 -15.67
N ALA A 94 -3.08 -10.55 -15.11
CA ALA A 94 -2.74 -11.74 -14.35
C ALA A 94 -3.62 -11.89 -13.09
N THR A 95 -3.99 -10.78 -12.43
CA THR A 95 -4.92 -10.83 -11.29
C THR A 95 -6.30 -11.31 -11.73
N ASP A 96 -6.90 -10.72 -12.76
CA ASP A 96 -8.22 -11.10 -13.27
C ASP A 96 -8.31 -12.61 -13.57
N ALA A 97 -7.24 -13.19 -14.12
CA ALA A 97 -7.18 -14.60 -14.47
C ALA A 97 -6.84 -15.57 -13.30
N SER A 98 -6.31 -15.05 -12.19
CA SER A 98 -5.77 -15.86 -11.07
C SER A 98 -6.62 -15.80 -9.79
N LEU A 99 -7.59 -14.87 -9.72
CA LEU A 99 -8.43 -14.67 -8.54
C LEU A 99 -9.20 -15.92 -8.11
N LEU A 100 -9.86 -16.59 -9.05
CA LEU A 100 -10.70 -17.76 -8.76
C LEU A 100 -9.87 -18.98 -8.36
N THR A 101 -8.74 -19.20 -9.00
CA THR A 101 -7.89 -20.39 -8.79
C THR A 101 -6.96 -20.23 -7.58
N ARG A 102 -6.77 -19.01 -7.06
CA ARG A 102 -5.83 -18.69 -5.97
C ARG A 102 -4.39 -19.11 -6.28
N GLN A 103 -4.06 -19.18 -7.56
CA GLN A 103 -2.74 -19.54 -8.09
C GLN A 103 -2.47 -18.71 -9.34
N LEU A 104 -1.20 -18.44 -9.63
CA LEU A 104 -0.82 -17.77 -10.87
C LEU A 104 -1.34 -18.58 -12.08
N ASN A 105 -2.19 -17.95 -12.88
CA ASN A 105 -2.73 -18.55 -14.08
C ASN A 105 -1.59 -18.88 -15.06
N ARG A 106 -1.64 -20.09 -15.63
CA ARG A 106 -0.58 -20.60 -16.53
C ARG A 106 -0.37 -19.71 -17.75
N LEU A 107 -1.41 -19.04 -18.23
CA LEU A 107 -1.35 -18.14 -19.38
C LEU A 107 -0.32 -17.02 -19.19
N TYR A 108 -0.16 -16.52 -17.96
CA TYR A 108 0.70 -15.38 -17.65
C TYR A 108 2.03 -15.78 -17.03
N ARG A 109 2.35 -17.08 -16.95
CA ARG A 109 3.53 -17.54 -16.22
C ARG A 109 4.82 -16.99 -16.83
N ASP A 110 4.94 -17.11 -18.14
CA ASP A 110 6.16 -16.73 -18.87
C ASP A 110 6.31 -15.21 -18.88
N ASP A 111 5.24 -14.47 -19.19
CA ASP A 111 5.24 -13.00 -19.13
C ASP A 111 5.62 -12.47 -17.74
N ILE A 112 5.10 -13.07 -16.66
CA ILE A 112 5.44 -12.67 -15.29
C ILE A 112 6.90 -13.03 -14.96
N ALA A 113 7.38 -14.19 -15.43
CA ALA A 113 8.76 -14.63 -15.22
C ALA A 113 9.77 -13.74 -15.98
N ASP A 114 9.38 -13.19 -17.12
CA ASP A 114 10.25 -12.38 -17.97
C ASP A 114 10.19 -10.89 -17.59
N GLU A 115 9.00 -10.34 -17.27
CA GLU A 115 8.81 -8.90 -17.10
C GLU A 115 8.75 -8.44 -15.63
N ILE A 116 8.25 -9.28 -14.72
CA ILE A 116 7.99 -8.88 -13.31
C ILE A 116 9.02 -9.50 -12.37
N ALA A 117 9.28 -10.81 -12.49
CA ALA A 117 10.17 -11.51 -11.58
C ALA A 117 11.60 -10.93 -11.57
N PRO A 118 12.23 -10.56 -12.70
CA PRO A 118 13.59 -10.02 -12.69
C PRO A 118 13.66 -8.64 -12.02
N LEU A 119 12.62 -7.82 -12.19
CA LEU A 119 12.50 -6.54 -11.49
C LEU A 119 12.44 -6.75 -9.98
N LEU A 120 11.56 -7.63 -9.51
CA LEU A 120 11.42 -7.93 -8.08
C LEU A 120 12.71 -8.54 -7.52
N GLN A 121 13.35 -9.48 -8.25
CA GLN A 121 14.59 -10.13 -7.84
C GLN A 121 15.74 -9.13 -7.70
N LYS A 122 15.82 -8.14 -8.59
CA LYS A 122 16.84 -7.09 -8.55
C LYS A 122 16.59 -6.08 -7.44
N SER A 123 15.32 -5.76 -7.16
CA SER A 123 14.95 -4.68 -6.25
C SER A 123 14.74 -5.10 -4.80
N LEU A 124 14.50 -6.39 -4.53
CA LEU A 124 14.12 -6.86 -3.20
C LEU A 124 15.24 -7.63 -2.49
N VAL A 125 15.46 -7.25 -1.24
CA VAL A 125 16.23 -7.97 -0.23
C VAL A 125 15.25 -8.59 0.76
N PHE A 126 15.21 -9.91 0.82
CA PHE A 126 14.30 -10.66 1.71
C PHE A 126 15.01 -10.98 3.03
N PRO A 127 14.60 -10.39 4.17
CA PRO A 127 15.11 -10.76 5.49
C PRO A 127 14.51 -12.10 5.93
N ALA A 128 15.12 -12.75 6.94
CA ALA A 128 14.63 -14.02 7.48
C ALA A 128 13.16 -13.96 7.96
N ARG A 129 12.76 -12.83 8.56
CA ARG A 129 11.37 -12.56 8.99
C ARG A 129 10.41 -12.31 7.83
N GLY A 130 10.92 -12.10 6.61
CA GLY A 130 10.15 -11.79 5.41
C GLY A 130 9.75 -10.32 5.27
N LEU A 131 9.04 -10.01 4.20
CA LEU A 131 8.56 -8.68 3.85
C LEU A 131 7.05 -8.58 4.00
N PHE A 132 6.60 -7.38 4.36
CA PHE A 132 5.21 -6.93 4.26
C PHE A 132 5.05 -6.08 3.01
N LEU A 133 4.04 -6.39 2.18
CA LEU A 133 3.72 -5.66 0.95
C LEU A 133 2.52 -4.73 1.13
N ARG A 134 2.63 -3.55 0.52
CA ARG A 134 1.53 -2.61 0.33
C ARG A 134 1.61 -1.91 -1.03
N LEU A 135 0.46 -1.81 -1.68
CA LEU A 135 0.18 -0.88 -2.78
C LEU A 135 -0.37 0.42 -2.17
N ASP A 136 -0.43 1.52 -2.93
CA ASP A 136 -0.95 2.80 -2.42
C ASP A 136 -2.30 2.66 -1.70
N ALA A 137 -3.27 2.02 -2.36
CA ALA A 137 -4.62 1.87 -1.84
C ALA A 137 -4.77 0.79 -0.78
N CYS A 138 -3.90 -0.23 -0.76
CA CYS A 138 -4.18 -1.45 -0.02
C CYS A 138 -2.96 -2.33 0.26
N SER A 139 -3.05 -3.13 1.31
CA SER A 139 -2.24 -4.35 1.42
C SER A 139 -3.03 -5.55 0.90
N PRO A 140 -2.43 -6.44 0.10
CA PRO A 140 -3.08 -7.62 -0.49
C PRO A 140 -3.27 -8.77 0.51
N LYS A 141 -3.76 -8.46 1.72
CA LYS A 141 -3.88 -9.42 2.84
C LYS A 141 -4.81 -10.61 2.52
N ASP A 142 -5.73 -10.45 1.57
CA ASP A 142 -6.68 -11.45 1.08
C ASP A 142 -6.10 -12.40 0.02
N GLY A 143 -4.91 -12.09 -0.52
CA GLY A 143 -4.18 -12.96 -1.43
C GLY A 143 -3.69 -14.25 -0.76
N ALA A 144 -3.57 -15.32 -1.54
CA ALA A 144 -3.10 -16.62 -1.10
C ALA A 144 -1.65 -16.58 -0.55
N GLY A 145 -1.27 -17.58 0.24
CA GLY A 145 0.07 -17.71 0.83
C GLY A 145 0.24 -17.02 2.18
N ALA A 146 1.46 -17.02 2.71
CA ALA A 146 1.79 -16.45 4.02
C ALA A 146 1.67 -14.91 4.06
N LEU A 147 1.55 -14.33 5.26
CA LEU A 147 1.55 -12.86 5.42
C LEU A 147 2.95 -12.26 5.26
N ALA A 148 3.98 -12.99 5.72
CA ALA A 148 5.38 -12.65 5.53
C ALA A 148 5.86 -13.23 4.19
N LEU A 149 6.29 -12.36 3.28
CA LEU A 149 6.74 -12.74 1.94
C LEU A 149 8.25 -13.01 1.97
N ARG A 150 8.69 -14.18 1.52
CA ARG A 150 10.09 -14.61 1.61
C ARG A 150 10.76 -14.84 0.25
N SER A 151 10.01 -14.72 -0.83
CA SER A 151 10.51 -14.88 -2.19
C SER A 151 9.73 -14.01 -3.18
N VAL A 152 10.27 -13.87 -4.39
CA VAL A 152 9.57 -13.24 -5.51
C VAL A 152 8.26 -13.98 -5.82
N ASP A 153 8.24 -15.31 -5.75
CA ASP A 153 7.04 -16.12 -5.96
C ASP A 153 5.96 -15.82 -4.92
N ASP A 154 6.34 -15.61 -3.65
CA ASP A 154 5.41 -15.20 -2.60
C ASP A 154 4.77 -13.86 -2.96
N VAL A 155 5.59 -12.89 -3.42
CA VAL A 155 5.12 -11.55 -3.83
C VAL A 155 4.14 -11.65 -4.99
N VAL A 156 4.54 -12.31 -6.07
CA VAL A 156 3.70 -12.49 -7.27
C VAL A 156 2.40 -13.18 -6.89
N ARG A 157 2.48 -14.33 -6.22
CA ARG A 157 1.30 -15.09 -5.81
C ARG A 157 0.37 -14.26 -4.93
N LYS A 158 0.91 -13.52 -3.96
CA LYS A 158 0.14 -12.67 -3.06
C LYS A 158 -0.64 -11.59 -3.82
N VAL A 159 0.02 -10.93 -4.78
CA VAL A 159 -0.59 -9.87 -5.60
C VAL A 159 -1.66 -10.44 -6.53
N VAL A 160 -1.31 -11.43 -7.35
CA VAL A 160 -2.22 -11.92 -8.42
C VAL A 160 -3.45 -12.64 -7.89
N THR A 161 -3.48 -13.00 -6.61
CA THR A 161 -4.60 -13.70 -5.99
C THR A 161 -5.39 -12.83 -5.01
N SER A 162 -5.13 -11.52 -4.98
CA SER A 162 -5.81 -10.56 -4.10
C SER A 162 -6.81 -9.70 -4.89
N VAL A 163 -8.07 -9.69 -4.43
CA VAL A 163 -9.12 -8.81 -4.97
C VAL A 163 -8.78 -7.35 -4.68
N ARG A 164 -8.18 -7.09 -3.51
CA ARG A 164 -7.73 -5.74 -3.14
C ARG A 164 -6.66 -5.22 -4.08
N ALA A 165 -5.65 -6.04 -4.40
CA ALA A 165 -4.62 -5.66 -5.36
C ALA A 165 -5.20 -5.43 -6.75
N ARG A 166 -6.07 -6.33 -7.21
CA ARG A 166 -6.78 -6.18 -8.50
C ARG A 166 -7.50 -4.84 -8.59
N ASN A 167 -8.27 -4.46 -7.57
CA ASN A 167 -8.99 -3.18 -7.55
C ASN A 167 -8.04 -1.98 -7.51
N ALA A 168 -6.96 -2.05 -6.72
CA ALA A 168 -5.95 -0.99 -6.69
C ALA A 168 -5.33 -0.77 -8.08
N LEU A 169 -4.93 -1.85 -8.75
CA LEU A 169 -4.38 -1.81 -10.11
C LEU A 169 -5.40 -1.26 -11.12
N PHE A 170 -6.65 -1.73 -11.05
CA PHE A 170 -7.74 -1.25 -11.90
C PHE A 170 -7.95 0.27 -11.78
N HIS A 171 -8.10 0.78 -10.55
CA HIS A 171 -8.34 2.21 -10.33
C HIS A 171 -7.15 3.07 -10.72
N PHE A 172 -5.92 2.58 -10.52
CA PHE A 172 -4.71 3.26 -11.02
C PHE A 172 -4.74 3.39 -12.54
N LEU A 173 -5.01 2.30 -13.26
CA LEU A 173 -5.05 2.29 -14.72
C LEU A 173 -6.19 3.18 -15.25
N GLN A 174 -7.38 3.11 -14.64
CA GLN A 174 -8.52 3.96 -15.00
C GLN A 174 -8.19 5.46 -14.85
N GLY A 175 -7.56 5.85 -13.73
CA GLY A 175 -7.15 7.24 -13.51
C GLY A 175 -6.09 7.70 -14.52
N HIS A 176 -5.16 6.81 -14.90
CA HIS A 176 -4.15 7.10 -15.90
C HIS A 176 -4.75 7.30 -17.31
N ASP A 177 -5.67 6.42 -17.73
CA ASP A 177 -6.31 6.50 -19.05
C ASP A 177 -7.21 7.75 -19.17
N GLN A 178 -7.89 8.17 -18.08
CA GLN A 178 -8.66 9.42 -18.03
C GLN A 178 -7.77 10.66 -18.11
N ALA A 179 -6.62 10.64 -17.42
CA ALA A 179 -5.65 11.74 -17.45
C ALA A 179 -5.02 11.90 -18.84
N GLN A 180 -4.76 10.79 -19.55
CA GLN A 180 -4.27 10.82 -20.93
C GLN A 180 -5.33 11.35 -21.90
N SER A 181 -6.58 10.91 -21.76
CA SER A 181 -7.70 11.39 -22.59
C SER A 181 -7.98 12.88 -22.42
N SER A 182 -7.56 13.48 -21.28
CA SER A 182 -7.67 14.92 -21.02
C SER A 182 -6.49 15.74 -21.56
N ARG A 183 -5.42 15.09 -22.04
CA ARG A 183 -4.18 15.70 -22.55
C ARG A 183 -4.03 15.60 -24.08
N VAL A 184 -5.13 15.42 -24.81
CA VAL A 184 -5.13 15.32 -26.28
C VAL A 184 -4.60 16.62 -26.88
N GLY A 185 -3.31 16.63 -27.23
CA GLY A 185 -2.59 17.77 -27.78
C GLY A 185 -1.09 17.51 -28.01
N ASP A 186 -0.42 16.71 -27.16
CA ASP A 186 1.02 16.54 -27.24
C ASP A 186 1.47 15.09 -27.53
N LYS A 187 1.85 14.91 -28.80
CA LYS A 187 2.81 13.97 -29.42
C LYS A 187 2.91 12.54 -28.88
N GLU A 188 2.61 11.60 -29.79
CA GLU A 188 3.03 10.20 -29.80
C GLU A 188 4.55 10.09 -29.58
N GLY A 189 4.93 9.70 -28.37
CA GLY A 189 6.31 9.41 -27.98
C GLY A 189 6.33 8.33 -26.91
N GLN A 190 6.51 7.08 -27.33
CA GLN A 190 7.02 5.94 -26.56
C GLN A 190 6.69 5.89 -25.04
N GLY A 191 5.46 5.47 -24.71
CA GLY A 191 5.17 4.28 -23.90
C GLY A 191 5.86 3.98 -22.56
N GLN A 192 6.64 4.87 -21.95
CA GLN A 192 7.21 4.66 -20.61
C GLN A 192 6.58 5.62 -19.59
N GLY A 193 5.26 5.55 -19.47
CA GLY A 193 4.58 6.14 -18.31
C GLY A 193 5.01 5.43 -17.03
N GLU A 194 5.19 6.19 -15.96
CA GLU A 194 5.43 5.64 -14.63
C GLU A 194 4.20 4.82 -14.20
N GLY A 195 4.41 3.56 -13.85
CA GLY A 195 3.36 2.66 -13.36
C GLY A 195 3.21 2.74 -11.85
N MET A 196 2.52 1.75 -11.28
CA MET A 196 2.24 1.68 -9.86
C MET A 196 3.50 1.42 -9.02
N GLU A 197 3.55 2.00 -7.82
CA GLU A 197 4.58 1.69 -6.83
C GLU A 197 4.12 0.61 -5.84
N LEU A 198 5.03 -0.31 -5.55
CA LEU A 198 4.90 -1.34 -4.54
C LEU A 198 5.86 -1.03 -3.39
N PHE A 199 5.34 -0.99 -2.17
CA PHE A 199 6.10 -0.69 -0.96
C PHE A 199 6.29 -1.96 -0.14
N PHE A 200 7.54 -2.23 0.22
CA PHE A 200 7.94 -3.37 1.02
C PHE A 200 8.63 -2.90 2.29
N LEU A 201 8.19 -3.41 3.43
CA LEU A 201 8.82 -3.17 4.72
C LEU A 201 9.17 -4.52 5.36
N PRO A 202 10.18 -4.59 6.25
CA PRO A 202 10.39 -5.78 7.07
C PRO A 202 9.09 -6.20 7.76
N PHE A 203 8.79 -7.49 7.72
CA PHE A 203 7.61 -8.03 8.38
C PHE A 203 7.78 -7.92 9.90
N ASP A 204 6.73 -7.44 10.57
CA ASP A 204 6.72 -7.26 12.02
C ASP A 204 5.51 -8.01 12.60
N GLU A 205 5.76 -9.15 13.23
CA GLU A 205 4.75 -9.98 13.88
C GLU A 205 4.00 -9.26 15.00
N ARG A 206 4.58 -8.19 15.57
CA ARG A 206 3.90 -7.37 16.58
C ARG A 206 2.72 -6.60 15.99
N MET A 207 2.72 -6.35 14.68
CA MET A 207 1.60 -5.78 13.92
C MET A 207 0.49 -6.81 13.65
N ALA A 208 0.19 -7.65 14.65
CA ALA A 208 -0.85 -8.65 14.56
C ALA A 208 -2.24 -7.99 14.52
N GLY A 209 -3.16 -8.56 13.73
CA GLY A 209 -4.49 -7.96 13.48
C GLY A 209 -5.39 -7.91 14.72
N ASP A 210 -5.13 -8.72 15.74
CA ASP A 210 -5.78 -8.65 17.05
C ASP A 210 -5.28 -7.46 17.91
N ARG A 211 -4.21 -6.79 17.49
CA ARG A 211 -3.69 -5.55 18.07
C ARG A 211 -3.86 -4.35 17.13
N GLU A 212 -4.54 -4.53 16.00
CA GLU A 212 -4.82 -3.50 15.01
C GLU A 212 -6.13 -2.77 15.38
N TYR A 213 -6.07 -1.45 15.45
CA TYR A 213 -7.21 -0.57 15.75
C TYR A 213 -7.46 0.38 14.59
N ARG A 214 -8.72 0.72 14.36
CA ARG A 214 -9.13 1.81 13.47
C ARG A 214 -9.43 3.04 14.33
N VAL A 215 -8.76 4.14 14.01
CA VAL A 215 -8.95 5.43 14.69
C VAL A 215 -9.70 6.34 13.75
N PHE A 216 -10.79 6.94 14.25
CA PHE A 216 -11.60 7.91 13.52
C PHE A 216 -11.28 9.30 14.06
N CYS A 217 -10.82 10.18 13.17
CA CYS A 217 -10.48 11.55 13.50
C CYS A 217 -11.51 12.49 12.87
N ARG A 218 -11.97 13.48 13.65
CA ARG A 218 -12.89 14.50 13.17
C ARG A 218 -12.22 15.37 12.10
N PRO A 219 -12.91 15.68 10.99
CA PRO A 219 -12.42 16.64 10.01
C PRO A 219 -12.16 18.02 10.65
N GLY A 220 -11.18 18.75 10.12
CA GLY A 220 -10.85 20.11 10.55
C GLY A 220 -9.85 20.16 11.71
N ASP A 221 -10.13 19.49 12.83
CA ASP A 221 -9.27 19.58 14.03
C ASP A 221 -8.53 18.28 14.40
N GLY A 222 -8.77 17.19 13.67
CA GLY A 222 -8.02 15.94 13.80
C GLY A 222 -8.20 15.22 15.14
N ARG A 223 -9.18 15.64 15.96
CA ARG A 223 -9.46 14.99 17.26
C ARG A 223 -9.98 13.58 17.05
N VAL A 224 -9.46 12.64 17.84
CA VAL A 224 -9.96 11.26 17.86
C VAL A 224 -11.39 11.26 18.44
N THR A 225 -12.36 10.85 17.64
CA THR A 225 -13.78 10.75 18.03
C THR A 225 -14.21 9.31 18.25
N GLY A 226 -13.46 8.34 17.71
CA GLY A 226 -13.75 6.94 17.89
C GLY A 226 -12.52 6.06 17.69
N VAL A 227 -12.49 4.94 18.40
CA VAL A 227 -11.52 3.86 18.19
C VAL A 227 -12.29 2.56 18.16
N SER A 228 -12.07 1.75 17.13
CA SER A 228 -12.65 0.41 17.02
C SER A 228 -11.58 -0.64 16.78
N GLN A 229 -11.82 -1.86 17.27
CA GLN A 229 -10.97 -3.00 16.97
C GLN A 229 -11.09 -3.35 15.48
N TYR A 230 -9.95 -3.48 14.78
CA TYR A 230 -9.97 -3.82 13.36
C TYR A 230 -10.45 -5.26 13.12
N ARG A 231 -9.92 -6.21 13.89
CA ARG A 231 -10.36 -7.61 13.91
C ARG A 231 -11.35 -7.84 15.04
N TRP A 232 -12.64 -7.80 14.73
CA TRP A 232 -13.72 -7.92 15.72
C TRP A 232 -14.21 -9.36 15.95
N TYR A 233 -13.73 -10.35 15.18
CA TYR A 233 -14.07 -11.76 15.33
C TYR A 233 -12.83 -12.62 15.66
N ARG A 234 -13.03 -13.67 16.48
CA ARG A 234 -12.06 -14.75 16.66
C ARG A 234 -12.38 -15.83 15.63
N THR A 235 -11.39 -16.18 14.81
CA THR A 235 -11.41 -17.40 13.99
C THR A 235 -10.62 -18.48 14.68
#